data_AF-A0A382HAV7-F1
#
_entry.id   AF-A0A382HAV7-F1
#
_cell.length_a   1.000
_cell.length_b   1.000
_cell.length_c   1.000
_cell.angle_alpha   90.00
_cell.angle_beta   90.00
_cell.angle_gamma   90.00
#
_symmetry.space_group_name_H-M   'P 1'
#
loop_
_entity.id
_entity.type
_entity.pdbx_description
1 polymer ?
#
loop_
_entity_poly.entity_id
_entity_poly.type
_entity_poly.pdbx_seq_one_letter_code
_entity_poly.pdbx_strand_id
1 'polypeptide(L)'
;MTHFKEHFGLDHCENPIIIGGSGSTGSTLLSTILNRHPEVAIGPELSLFNKPVLYQQPYTKFKRNLDRYINIGTSTKGWYLYWRTFRELEHFGWDKNSIIELSNECKNFREFIDRFFTRYLTINEKNIWGEKTPSNSYYFDSFLKLYPK
;
A
#
# COMPACT_ATOMS: atom_id res chain seq x y z
N MET A 1 -25.86 9.46 -21.77
CA MET A 1 -26.35 8.35 -20.93
C MET A 1 -25.18 7.39 -20.74
N THR A 2 -24.38 7.63 -19.71
CA THR A 2 -23.24 6.76 -19.38
C THR A 2 -23.65 5.99 -18.14
N HIS A 3 -23.97 4.72 -18.32
CA HIS A 3 -24.31 3.82 -17.22
C HIS A 3 -23.11 3.69 -16.29
N PHE A 4 -23.15 4.39 -15.15
CA PHE A 4 -22.39 4.01 -13.97
C PHE A 4 -22.88 2.62 -13.57
N LYS A 5 -22.12 1.58 -13.93
CA LYS A 5 -22.31 0.28 -13.31
C LYS A 5 -22.01 0.45 -11.82
N GLU A 6 -22.96 0.07 -10.99
CA GLU A 6 -22.76 -0.15 -9.55
C GLU A 6 -21.60 -1.13 -9.39
N HIS A 7 -20.39 -0.61 -9.15
CA HIS A 7 -19.23 -1.43 -8.85
C HIS A 7 -19.27 -1.77 -7.36
N PHE A 8 -19.38 -3.08 -7.10
CA PHE A 8 -19.16 -3.82 -5.87
C PHE A 8 -18.73 -3.01 -4.64
N GLY A 9 -19.54 -3.12 -3.57
CA GLY A 9 -19.29 -2.56 -2.24
C GLY A 9 -18.07 -3.16 -1.52
N LEU A 10 -16.87 -2.90 -2.04
CA LEU A 10 -15.61 -3.15 -1.35
C LEU A 10 -15.26 -1.95 -0.49
N ASP A 11 -15.91 -1.85 0.67
CA ASP A 11 -15.54 -0.84 1.68
C ASP A 11 -14.14 -1.10 2.27
N HIS A 12 -13.68 -2.35 2.22
CA HIS A 12 -12.34 -2.76 2.68
C HIS A 12 -11.95 -4.15 2.16
N CYS A 13 -10.63 -4.41 2.07
CA CYS A 13 -10.07 -5.73 1.76
C CYS A 13 -9.72 -6.45 3.07
N GLU A 14 -10.35 -7.60 3.34
CA GLU A 14 -10.11 -8.35 4.59
C GLU A 14 -8.72 -9.00 4.62
N ASN A 15 -8.29 -9.59 3.52
CA ASN A 15 -7.09 -10.45 3.45
C ASN A 15 -6.06 -9.97 2.43
N PRO A 16 -5.44 -8.79 2.63
CA PRO A 16 -4.40 -8.34 1.71
C PRO A 16 -3.12 -9.14 1.83
N ILE A 17 -2.32 -9.07 0.77
CA ILE A 17 -1.07 -9.84 0.64
C ILE A 17 0.12 -8.91 0.75
N ILE A 18 1.08 -9.23 1.62
CA ILE A 18 2.37 -8.54 1.64
C ILE A 18 3.49 -9.50 1.23
N ILE A 19 4.34 -9.05 0.30
CA ILE A 19 5.47 -9.82 -0.21
C ILE A 19 6.76 -9.11 0.17
N GLY A 20 7.71 -9.86 0.71
CA GLY A 20 9.04 -9.40 1.09
C GLY A 20 10.04 -10.55 1.07
N GLY A 21 11.31 -10.23 1.32
CA GLY A 21 12.43 -11.19 1.28
C GLY A 21 13.76 -10.48 1.03
N SER A 22 14.85 -11.24 0.98
CA SER A 22 16.13 -10.69 0.53
C SER A 22 16.06 -10.24 -0.94
N GLY A 23 16.90 -9.26 -1.29
CA GLY A 23 17.03 -8.83 -2.68
C GLY A 23 17.41 -10.01 -3.59
N SER A 24 16.95 -9.97 -4.84
CA SER A 24 17.27 -10.98 -5.86
C SER A 24 16.79 -12.42 -5.58
N THR A 25 15.71 -12.58 -4.81
CA THR A 25 15.09 -13.89 -4.51
C THR A 25 13.90 -14.28 -5.40
N GLY A 26 13.65 -13.54 -6.48
CA GLY A 26 12.50 -13.80 -7.36
C GLY A 26 11.16 -13.29 -6.82
N SER A 27 11.14 -12.42 -5.81
CA SER A 27 9.91 -11.80 -5.30
C SER A 27 9.13 -11.03 -6.38
N THR A 28 9.82 -10.45 -7.36
CA THR A 28 9.17 -9.84 -8.55
C THR A 28 8.44 -10.88 -9.40
N LEU A 29 9.07 -12.03 -9.66
CA LEU A 29 8.45 -13.12 -10.41
C LEU A 29 7.20 -13.65 -9.68
N LEU A 30 7.30 -13.85 -8.37
CA LEU A 30 6.17 -14.24 -7.53
C LEU A 30 5.02 -13.22 -7.62
N SER A 31 5.31 -11.92 -7.46
CA SER A 31 4.28 -10.88 -7.59
C SER A 31 3.64 -10.86 -8.99
N THR A 32 4.41 -11.09 -10.05
CA THR A 32 3.88 -11.15 -11.42
C THR A 32 2.95 -12.35 -11.60
N ILE A 33 3.29 -13.52 -11.06
CA ILE A 33 2.44 -14.71 -11.11
C ILE A 33 1.12 -14.46 -10.36
N LEU A 34 1.21 -13.96 -9.12
CA LEU A 34 0.02 -13.67 -8.30
C LEU A 34 -0.87 -12.59 -8.94
N ASN A 35 -0.28 -11.56 -9.54
CA ASN A 35 -1.04 -10.50 -10.22
C ASN A 35 -1.80 -10.99 -11.47
N ARG A 36 -1.53 -12.19 -11.98
CA ARG A 36 -2.37 -12.80 -13.04
C ARG A 36 -3.64 -13.45 -12.50
N HIS A 37 -3.76 -13.65 -11.19
CA HIS A 37 -4.98 -14.17 -10.59
C HIS A 37 -6.13 -13.16 -10.78
N PRO A 38 -7.35 -13.62 -11.12
CA PRO A 38 -8.49 -12.72 -11.36
C PRO A 38 -8.84 -11.84 -10.15
N GLU A 39 -8.56 -12.31 -8.94
CA GLU A 39 -8.91 -11.58 -7.72
C GLU A 39 -7.79 -10.75 -7.11
N VAL A 40 -6.53 -10.90 -7.54
CA VAL A 40 -5.38 -10.30 -6.86
C VAL A 40 -4.73 -9.21 -7.70
N ALA A 41 -4.66 -7.98 -7.19
CA ALA A 41 -3.97 -6.85 -7.80
C ALA A 41 -2.68 -6.53 -7.03
N ILE A 42 -1.53 -6.62 -7.70
CA ILE A 42 -0.22 -6.25 -7.14
C ILE A 42 0.44 -5.22 -8.06
N GLY A 43 0.66 -4.03 -7.49
CA GLY A 43 1.30 -2.91 -8.18
C GLY A 43 2.83 -2.95 -8.13
N PRO A 44 3.48 -1.90 -8.65
CA PRO A 44 4.91 -1.68 -8.43
C PRO A 44 5.24 -1.50 -6.93
N GLU A 45 6.53 -1.41 -6.61
CA GLU A 45 7.00 -1.33 -5.21
C GLU A 45 6.61 0.00 -4.55
N LEU A 46 5.53 0.02 -3.75
CA LEU A 46 5.06 1.25 -3.11
C LEU A 46 6.03 1.77 -2.04
N SER A 47 6.76 0.86 -1.38
CA SER A 47 7.68 1.17 -0.28
C SER A 47 7.01 1.95 0.86
N LEU A 48 5.79 1.57 1.23
CA LEU A 48 5.07 2.12 2.39
C LEU A 48 5.14 1.18 3.60
N PHE A 49 4.92 -0.12 3.38
CA PHE A 49 4.86 -1.13 4.45
C PHE A 49 6.22 -1.56 5.00
N ASN A 50 7.30 -1.11 4.38
CA ASN A 50 8.65 -1.24 4.92
C ASN A 50 9.06 -0.06 5.80
N LYS A 51 8.15 0.87 6.13
CA LYS A 51 8.48 2.08 6.90
C LYS A 51 8.04 1.96 8.36
N PRO A 52 8.91 2.27 9.33
CA PRO A 52 8.54 2.27 10.74
C PRO A 52 7.47 3.32 11.04
N VAL A 53 7.41 4.40 10.25
CA VAL A 53 6.45 5.50 10.39
C VAL A 53 4.99 5.06 10.14
N LEU A 54 4.77 3.88 9.56
CA LEU A 54 3.42 3.32 9.39
C LEU A 54 2.92 2.64 10.68
N TYR A 55 3.83 2.09 11.49
CA TYR A 55 3.48 1.22 12.61
C TYR A 55 3.80 1.80 13.99
N GLN A 56 4.81 2.68 14.09
CA GLN A 56 5.41 3.10 15.36
C GLN A 56 5.04 4.53 15.77
N GLN A 57 4.26 5.26 14.97
CA GLN A 57 3.81 6.61 15.31
C GLN A 57 2.28 6.73 15.21
N PRO A 58 1.66 7.70 15.89
CA PRO A 58 0.25 7.99 15.72
C PRO A 58 -0.09 8.45 14.30
N TYR A 59 -1.29 8.10 13.83
CA TYR A 59 -1.78 8.49 12.50
C TYR A 59 -1.80 10.02 12.30
N THR A 60 -2.11 10.79 13.34
CA THR A 60 -2.07 12.27 13.28
C THR A 60 -0.69 12.82 12.93
N LYS A 61 0.37 12.20 13.47
CA LYS A 61 1.76 12.56 13.13
C LYS A 61 2.11 12.11 11.72
N PHE A 62 1.59 10.97 11.26
CA PHE A 62 1.76 10.52 9.88
C PHE A 62 1.15 11.51 8.89
N LYS A 63 -0.14 11.83 9.05
CA LYS A 63 -0.91 12.78 8.25
C LYS A 63 -0.20 14.13 8.12
N ARG A 64 0.27 14.71 9.24
CA ARG A 64 1.01 15.99 9.24
C ARG A 64 2.31 15.96 8.42
N ASN A 65 2.95 14.80 8.32
CA ASN A 65 4.23 14.64 7.62
C ASN A 65 4.09 13.95 6.26
N LEU A 66 2.86 13.70 5.79
CA LEU A 66 2.64 12.93 4.57
C LEU A 66 3.28 13.58 3.34
N ASP A 67 3.14 14.89 3.19
CA ASP A 67 3.80 15.65 2.11
C ASP A 67 5.32 15.42 2.12
N ARG A 68 5.95 15.51 3.30
CA ARG A 68 7.37 15.21 3.46
C ARG A 68 7.69 13.76 3.07
N TYR A 69 6.88 12.79 3.45
CA TYR A 69 7.12 11.39 3.11
C TYR A 69 7.01 11.13 1.61
N ILE A 70 6.10 11.80 0.90
CA ILE A 70 5.96 11.69 -0.55
C ILE A 70 7.16 12.34 -1.27
N ASN A 71 7.57 13.56 -0.85
CA ASN A 71 8.62 14.30 -1.56
C ASN A 71 10.05 13.85 -1.22
N ILE A 72 10.32 13.58 0.06
CA ILE A 72 11.67 13.33 0.59
C ILE A 72 11.86 11.85 0.94
N GLY A 73 10.77 11.17 1.31
CA GLY A 73 10.84 9.80 1.81
C GLY A 73 11.18 9.72 3.29
N THR A 74 11.35 8.49 3.76
CA THR A 74 11.77 8.18 5.13
C THR A 74 12.51 6.85 5.15
N SER A 75 13.39 6.68 6.12
CA SER A 75 14.21 5.48 6.23
C SER A 75 13.37 4.26 6.64
N THR A 76 13.88 3.09 6.27
CA THR A 76 13.43 1.75 6.67
C THR A 76 14.42 1.18 7.69
N LYS A 77 13.99 0.25 8.53
CA LYS A 77 14.93 -0.59 9.27
C LYS A 77 15.56 -1.64 8.35
N GLY A 78 16.73 -2.17 8.72
CA GLY A 78 17.39 -3.25 8.01
C GLY A 78 18.70 -2.86 7.31
N TRP A 79 19.29 -3.83 6.61
CA TRP A 79 20.62 -3.69 5.98
C TRP A 79 20.62 -2.75 4.76
N TYR A 80 19.55 -2.76 3.97
CA TYR A 80 19.41 -1.90 2.79
C TYR A 80 18.37 -0.81 3.05
N LEU A 81 18.78 0.45 2.86
CA LEU A 81 17.94 1.62 3.09
C LEU A 81 17.12 1.98 1.85
N TYR A 82 15.84 1.62 1.87
CA TYR A 82 14.83 2.15 0.97
C TYR A 82 14.39 3.53 1.48
N TRP A 83 14.83 4.62 0.85
CA TRP A 83 14.46 5.97 1.26
C TRP A 83 13.11 6.42 0.70
N ARG A 84 12.86 6.17 -0.58
CA ARG A 84 11.60 6.57 -1.25
C ARG A 84 10.40 5.88 -0.59
N THR A 85 9.32 6.64 -0.46
CA THR A 85 8.01 6.19 0.03
C THR A 85 6.99 6.61 -1.02
N PHE A 86 5.90 5.86 -1.20
CA PHE A 86 4.90 6.17 -2.21
C PHE A 86 5.49 6.24 -3.63
N ARG A 87 6.26 5.22 -4.02
CA ARG A 87 6.77 5.16 -5.39
C ARG A 87 5.63 4.84 -6.34
N GLU A 88 5.67 5.45 -7.52
CA GLU A 88 4.76 5.15 -8.63
C GLU A 88 3.28 5.30 -8.23
N LEU A 89 2.95 6.35 -7.45
CA LEU A 89 1.60 6.66 -6.96
C LEU A 89 0.54 6.64 -8.06
N GLU A 90 0.92 7.14 -9.24
CA GLU A 90 0.08 7.20 -10.42
C GLU A 90 -0.43 5.82 -10.86
N HIS A 91 0.36 4.75 -10.65
CA HIS A 91 -0.07 3.37 -10.94
C HIS A 91 -1.18 2.89 -9.99
N PHE A 92 -1.28 3.49 -8.81
CA PHE A 92 -2.36 3.24 -7.84
C PHE A 92 -3.55 4.18 -8.03
N GLY A 93 -3.51 5.04 -9.06
CA GLY A 93 -4.55 6.01 -9.36
C GLY A 93 -4.49 7.28 -8.51
N TRP A 94 -3.38 7.54 -7.82
CA TRP A 94 -3.23 8.69 -6.94
C TRP A 94 -2.24 9.70 -7.50
N ASP A 95 -2.53 10.97 -7.28
CA ASP A 95 -1.55 12.05 -7.35
C ASP A 95 -1.25 12.55 -5.93
N LYS A 96 -0.24 13.40 -5.82
CA LYS A 96 0.23 13.91 -4.53
C LYS A 96 -0.86 14.67 -3.76
N ASN A 97 -1.68 15.48 -4.43
CA ASN A 97 -2.70 16.28 -3.75
C ASN A 97 -3.85 15.40 -3.29
N SER A 98 -4.34 14.51 -4.17
CA SER A 98 -5.46 13.61 -3.83
C SER A 98 -5.15 12.62 -2.71
N ILE A 99 -3.90 12.14 -2.59
CA ILE A 99 -3.52 11.28 -1.45
C ILE A 99 -3.42 12.07 -0.13
N ILE A 100 -3.02 13.35 -0.18
CA ILE A 100 -3.03 14.23 0.99
C ILE A 100 -4.46 14.48 1.45
N GLU A 101 -5.37 14.78 0.52
CA GLU A 101 -6.80 14.91 0.78
C GLU A 101 -7.38 13.63 1.39
N LEU A 102 -7.12 12.46 0.80
CA LEU A 102 -7.51 11.17 1.35
C LEU A 102 -7.03 11.00 2.80
N SER A 103 -5.76 11.32 3.06
CA SER A 103 -5.21 11.22 4.41
C SER A 103 -5.92 12.14 5.41
N ASN A 104 -6.43 13.28 4.94
CA ASN A 104 -7.11 14.24 5.78
C ASN A 104 -8.48 13.72 6.25
N GLU A 105 -9.16 12.95 5.41
CA GLU A 105 -10.48 12.37 5.66
C GLU A 105 -10.45 11.12 6.55
N CYS A 106 -9.35 10.36 6.53
CA CYS A 106 -9.24 9.12 7.29
C CYS A 106 -8.91 9.36 8.76
N LYS A 107 -9.32 8.45 9.64
CA LYS A 107 -9.12 8.55 11.10
C LYS A 107 -7.90 7.77 11.59
N ASN A 108 -7.50 6.73 10.88
CA ASN A 108 -6.41 5.84 11.26
C ASN A 108 -5.71 5.24 10.02
N PHE A 109 -4.62 4.50 10.25
CA PHE A 109 -3.85 3.88 9.17
C PHE A 109 -4.64 2.84 8.38
N ARG A 110 -5.48 2.04 9.05
CA ARG A 110 -6.25 0.98 8.40
C ARG A 110 -7.21 1.57 7.38
N GLU A 111 -7.97 2.58 7.78
CA GLU A 111 -8.89 3.32 6.90
C GLU A 111 -8.16 3.98 5.73
N PHE A 112 -7.01 4.62 5.99
CA PHE A 112 -6.19 5.23 4.94
C PHE A 112 -5.70 4.21 3.91
N ILE A 113 -5.17 3.07 4.37
CA ILE A 113 -4.65 2.02 3.48
C ILE A 113 -5.79 1.36 2.70
N ASP A 114 -6.89 1.01 3.38
CA ASP A 114 -8.02 0.37 2.72
C ASP A 114 -8.61 1.28 1.64
N ARG A 115 -8.86 2.56 1.94
CA ARG A 115 -9.35 3.50 0.91
C ARG A 115 -8.33 3.76 -0.20
N PHE A 116 -7.03 3.81 0.11
CA PHE A 116 -5.97 3.92 -0.89
C PHE A 116 -6.03 2.75 -1.88
N PHE A 117 -6.13 1.51 -1.38
CA PHE A 117 -6.13 0.32 -2.21
C PHE A 117 -7.50 -0.01 -2.81
N THR A 118 -8.63 0.41 -2.22
CA THR A 118 -9.96 0.28 -2.84
C THR A 118 -9.96 0.95 -4.21
N ARG A 119 -9.36 2.15 -4.33
CA ARG A 119 -9.21 2.81 -5.63
C ARG A 119 -8.41 1.95 -6.62
N TYR A 120 -7.29 1.38 -6.18
CA TYR A 120 -6.45 0.52 -7.02
C TYR A 120 -7.18 -0.76 -7.44
N LEU A 121 -7.95 -1.36 -6.53
CA LEU A 121 -8.78 -2.54 -6.78
C LEU A 121 -9.90 -2.26 -7.78
N THR A 122 -10.60 -1.12 -7.65
CA THR A 122 -11.60 -0.68 -8.62
C THR A 122 -11.00 -0.53 -10.02
N ILE A 123 -9.82 0.09 -10.15
CA ILE A 123 -9.14 0.28 -11.45
C ILE A 123 -8.79 -1.05 -12.11
N ASN A 124 -8.44 -2.07 -11.32
CA ASN A 124 -8.01 -3.38 -11.84
C ASN A 124 -9.15 -4.41 -11.91
N GLU A 125 -10.35 -4.06 -11.46
CA GLU A 125 -11.51 -4.96 -11.35
C GLU A 125 -11.21 -6.21 -10.49
N LYS A 126 -10.56 -6.01 -9.33
CA LYS A 126 -10.13 -7.10 -8.42
C LYS A 126 -10.54 -6.85 -6.98
N ASN A 127 -10.37 -7.86 -6.11
CA ASN A 127 -10.90 -7.84 -4.74
C ASN A 127 -9.80 -7.86 -3.65
N ILE A 128 -8.61 -8.36 -3.97
CA ILE A 128 -7.49 -8.53 -3.04
C ILE A 128 -6.32 -7.70 -3.52
N TRP A 129 -5.83 -6.77 -2.71
CA TRP A 129 -4.61 -6.06 -3.04
C TRP A 129 -3.41 -6.78 -2.44
N GLY A 130 -2.27 -6.65 -3.12
CA GLY A 130 -1.00 -6.99 -2.54
C GLY A 130 0.06 -5.93 -2.80
N GLU A 131 1.02 -5.85 -1.89
CA GLU A 131 2.16 -4.96 -1.99
C GLU A 131 3.46 -5.75 -1.85
N LYS A 132 4.35 -5.55 -2.80
CA LYS A 132 5.65 -6.17 -2.83
C LYS A 132 6.70 -5.08 -2.68
N THR A 133 7.46 -5.17 -1.60
CA THR A 133 8.72 -4.47 -1.41
C THR A 133 9.65 -5.42 -0.66
N PRO A 134 10.88 -5.71 -1.11
CA PRO A 134 11.72 -6.73 -0.47
C PRO A 134 11.87 -6.55 1.05
N SER A 135 12.07 -5.30 1.50
CA SER A 135 12.21 -4.97 2.92
C SER A 135 10.92 -5.04 3.75
N ASN A 136 9.77 -5.38 3.17
CA ASN A 136 8.58 -5.71 3.96
C ASN A 136 8.83 -6.85 4.94
N SER A 137 9.82 -7.71 4.68
CA SER A 137 10.22 -8.79 5.59
C SER A 137 10.59 -8.32 6.99
N TYR A 138 11.01 -7.07 7.17
CA TYR A 138 11.29 -6.50 8.50
C TYR A 138 10.04 -6.11 9.28
N TYR A 139 8.86 -6.13 8.64
CA TYR A 139 7.61 -5.59 9.18
C TYR A 139 6.42 -6.53 9.03
N PHE A 140 6.62 -7.80 8.67
CA PHE A 140 5.52 -8.79 8.58
C PHE A 140 4.71 -8.87 9.88
N ASP A 141 5.36 -8.93 11.05
CA ASP A 141 4.65 -8.94 12.34
C ASP A 141 3.83 -7.66 12.58
N SER A 142 4.31 -6.52 12.07
CA SER A 142 3.61 -5.25 12.23
C SER A 142 2.42 -5.14 11.27
N PHE A 143 2.57 -5.70 10.07
CA PHE A 143 1.49 -5.84 9.09
C PHE A 143 0.37 -6.76 9.59
N LEU A 144 0.71 -7.93 10.14
CA LEU A 144 -0.27 -8.87 10.68
C LEU A 144 -1.05 -8.32 11.88
N LYS A 145 -0.48 -7.38 12.63
CA LYS A 145 -1.21 -6.63 13.68
C LYS A 145 -2.19 -5.61 13.11
N LEU A 146 -1.93 -5.08 11.92
CA LEU A 146 -2.80 -4.14 11.22
C LEU A 146 -3.92 -4.86 10.45
N TYR A 147 -3.66 -6.10 10.01
CA TYR A 147 -4.59 -7.00 9.33
C TYR A 147 -4.62 -8.37 10.04
N PRO A 148 -5.28 -8.46 11.21
CA PRO A 148 -5.42 -9.72 11.93
C PRO A 148 -6.36 -10.69 11.19
N LYS A 149 -6.14 -11.99 11.38
CA LYS A 149 -7.03 -13.07 10.94
C LYS A 149 -7.92 -13.57 12.07
#